data_AF-A0A496TYH2-F1
#
_entry.id   AF-A0A496TYH2-F1
#
_cell.length_a   1.000
_cell.length_b   1.000
_cell.length_c   1.000
_cell.angle_alpha   90.00
_cell.angle_beta   90.00
_cell.angle_gamma   90.00
#
_symmetry.space_group_name_H-M   'P 1'
#
loop_
_entity.id
_entity.type
_entity.pdbx_description
1 polymer ?
#
loop_
_entity_poly.entity_id
_entity_poly.type
_entity_poly.pdbx_seq_one_letter_code
_entity_poly.pdbx_strand_id
1 'polypeptide(L)'
;MLKLLRVIFYFVLILVTPHIALADSTTVVLSFPSPGPSPQDLAWDGNYLWCVDDSTDSLYKLDPSDGAIISAFPTPGPEPRGLT
;
A
#
# COMPACT_ATOMS: atom_id res chain seq x y z
N MET A 1 24.41 -20.85 -39.57
CA MET A 1 24.65 -19.42 -39.24
C MET A 1 23.42 -18.72 -38.66
N LEU A 2 22.24 -18.75 -39.31
CA LEU A 2 21.01 -18.09 -38.84
C LEU A 2 20.47 -18.57 -37.46
N LYS A 3 20.62 -19.85 -37.12
CA LYS A 3 20.18 -20.38 -35.81
C LYS A 3 20.98 -19.80 -34.64
N LEU A 4 22.28 -19.58 -34.84
CA LEU A 4 23.18 -19.00 -33.85
C LEU A 4 22.89 -17.49 -33.64
N LEU A 5 22.58 -16.77 -34.73
CA LEU A 5 22.20 -15.36 -34.68
C LEU A 5 20.90 -15.13 -33.89
N ARG A 6 19.93 -16.05 -34.02
CA ARG A 6 18.67 -16.02 -33.25
C ARG A 6 18.91 -16.24 -31.76
N VAL A 7 19.77 -17.18 -31.39
CA VAL A 7 20.12 -17.45 -30.00
C VAL A 7 20.78 -16.24 -29.36
N ILE A 8 21.73 -15.59 -30.06
CA ILE A 8 22.39 -14.38 -29.58
C ILE A 8 21.38 -13.23 -29.44
N PHE A 9 20.46 -13.05 -30.39
CA PHE A 9 19.42 -12.02 -30.31
C PHE A 9 18.52 -12.20 -29.08
N TYR A 10 18.03 -13.41 -28.81
CA TYR A 10 17.22 -13.67 -27.61
C TYR A 10 18.02 -13.55 -26.32
N PHE A 11 19.30 -13.93 -26.32
CA PHE A 11 20.18 -13.79 -25.17
C PHE A 11 20.46 -12.31 -24.85
N VAL A 12 20.71 -11.48 -25.86
CA VAL A 12 20.87 -10.03 -25.72
C VAL A 12 19.54 -9.37 -25.30
N LEU A 13 18.40 -9.84 -25.81
CA LEU A 13 17.08 -9.33 -25.42
C LEU A 13 16.80 -9.57 -23.92
N ILE A 14 17.19 -10.73 -23.38
CA ILE A 14 17.06 -11.06 -21.95
C ILE A 14 18.01 -10.21 -21.08
N LEU A 15 19.18 -9.83 -21.60
CA LEU A 15 20.15 -8.99 -20.90
C LEU A 15 19.82 -7.49 -20.92
N VAL A 16 18.99 -7.04 -21.88
CA VAL A 16 18.66 -5.62 -22.09
C VAL A 16 17.27 -5.25 -21.58
N THR A 17 16.34 -6.22 -21.45
CA THR A 17 15.16 -5.98 -20.63
C THR A 17 15.62 -5.78 -19.19
N PRO A 18 15.23 -4.71 -18.48
CA PRO A 18 15.41 -4.69 -17.04
C PRO A 18 14.69 -5.95 -16.57
N HIS A 19 15.48 -6.90 -16.04
CA HIS A 19 14.98 -8.10 -15.39
C HIS A 19 13.77 -7.64 -14.63
N ILE A 20 12.57 -8.07 -15.02
CA ILE A 20 11.31 -7.59 -14.44
C ILE A 20 11.60 -7.54 -12.96
N ALA A 21 11.73 -6.33 -12.42
CA ALA A 21 11.97 -6.15 -11.01
C ALA A 21 10.63 -6.57 -10.47
N LEU A 22 10.48 -7.88 -10.24
CA LEU A 22 9.44 -8.45 -9.42
C LEU A 22 9.52 -7.54 -8.21
N ALA A 23 8.52 -6.68 -8.06
CA ALA A 23 8.49 -5.71 -6.99
C ALA A 23 8.77 -6.53 -5.74
N ASP A 24 9.99 -6.40 -5.21
CA ASP A 24 10.39 -7.22 -4.10
C ASP A 24 9.40 -6.80 -3.03
N SER A 25 8.62 -7.75 -2.51
CA SER A 25 7.49 -7.47 -1.61
C SER A 25 7.93 -6.78 -0.31
N THR A 26 9.22 -6.52 -0.21
CA THR A 26 10.00 -5.85 0.83
C THR A 26 10.19 -4.35 0.58
N THR A 27 9.91 -3.86 -0.64
CA THR A 27 10.08 -2.44 -0.98
C THR A 27 8.85 -1.64 -0.56
N VAL A 28 9.06 -0.57 0.21
CA VAL A 28 7.99 0.38 0.55
C VAL A 28 7.62 1.14 -0.71
N VAL A 29 6.41 0.90 -1.22
CA VAL A 29 5.90 1.56 -2.44
C VAL A 29 5.30 2.93 -2.12
N LEU A 30 4.67 3.08 -0.95
CA LEU A 30 4.01 4.28 -0.49
C LEU A 30 4.06 4.36 1.03
N SER A 31 4.24 5.58 1.56
CA SER A 31 4.09 5.87 2.98
C SER A 31 3.52 7.27 3.16
N PHE A 32 2.69 7.42 4.18
CA PHE A 32 2.10 8.69 4.58
C PHE A 32 1.91 8.71 6.10
N PRO A 33 1.77 9.90 6.72
CA PRO A 33 1.51 10.01 8.15
C PRO A 33 0.21 9.31 8.56
N SER A 34 0.17 8.78 9.79
CA SER A 34 -1.09 8.33 10.37
C SER A 34 -2.05 9.51 10.57
N PRO A 35 -3.38 9.29 10.48
CA PRO A 35 -4.36 10.36 10.65
C PRO A 35 -4.47 10.85 12.11
N GLY A 36 -4.05 10.02 13.06
CA GLY A 36 -4.03 10.33 14.48
C GLY A 36 -2.76 9.83 15.19
N PRO A 37 -2.57 10.18 16.47
CA PRO A 37 -1.34 9.94 17.20
C PRO A 37 -1.23 8.52 17.81
N SER A 38 -2.32 7.75 17.87
CA SER A 38 -2.35 6.38 18.41
C SER A 38 -3.26 5.47 17.56
N PRO A 39 -2.89 5.19 16.29
CA PRO A 39 -3.65 4.28 15.45
C PRO A 39 -3.60 2.86 16.02
N GLN A 40 -4.76 2.24 16.21
CA GLN A 40 -4.87 0.89 16.79
C GLN A 40 -5.11 -0.19 15.76
N ASP A 41 -5.85 0.10 14.69
CA ASP A 41 -6.18 -0.90 13.67
C ASP A 41 -6.49 -0.29 12.30
N LEU A 42 -6.38 -1.13 11.27
CA LEU A 42 -6.63 -0.79 9.87
C LEU A 42 -7.55 -1.83 9.20
N ALA A 43 -8.44 -1.37 8.33
CA ALA A 43 -9.22 -2.24 7.44
C ALA A 43 -9.28 -1.71 6.01
N TRP A 44 -9.39 -2.61 5.05
CA TRP A 44 -9.55 -2.29 3.64
C TRP A 44 -10.96 -2.69 3.19
N ASP A 45 -11.72 -1.74 2.67
CA ASP A 45 -13.11 -1.98 2.22
C ASP A 45 -13.23 -2.31 0.71
N GLY A 46 -12.11 -2.35 -0.01
CA GLY A 46 -12.09 -2.48 -1.48
C GLY A 46 -11.81 -1.18 -2.24
N ASN A 47 -11.98 -0.02 -1.60
CA ASN A 47 -11.76 1.30 -2.20
C ASN A 47 -11.00 2.28 -1.30
N TYR A 48 -11.17 2.17 0.02
CA TYR A 48 -10.64 3.09 1.02
C TYR A 48 -9.97 2.34 2.16
N LEU A 49 -8.94 2.97 2.71
CA LEU A 49 -8.29 2.52 3.92
C LEU A 49 -9.01 3.12 5.11
N TRP A 50 -9.40 2.29 6.07
CA TRP A 50 -10.01 2.71 7.33
C TRP A 50 -8.99 2.59 8.44
N CYS A 51 -8.93 3.58 9.31
CA CYS A 51 -8.02 3.61 10.45
C CYS A 51 -8.78 4.03 11.70
N VAL A 52 -8.65 3.28 12.78
CA VAL A 52 -9.19 3.67 14.08
C VAL A 52 -8.07 4.17 14.97
N ASP A 53 -8.29 5.28 15.65
CA ASP A 53 -7.32 5.92 16.53
C ASP A 53 -7.88 6.07 17.94
N ASP A 54 -7.10 5.61 18.91
CA ASP A 54 -7.46 5.56 20.32
C ASP A 54 -7.43 6.95 20.98
N SER A 55 -6.40 7.73 20.71
CA SER A 55 -6.23 9.05 21.36
C SER A 55 -7.24 10.10 20.91
N THR A 56 -7.81 9.94 19.72
CA THR A 56 -8.80 10.86 19.15
C THR A 56 -10.22 10.31 19.17
N ASP A 57 -10.44 9.09 19.68
CA ASP A 57 -11.72 8.38 19.68
C ASP A 57 -12.43 8.48 18.31
N SER A 58 -11.66 8.24 17.24
CA SER A 58 -12.10 8.53 15.87
C SER A 58 -11.80 7.38 14.91
N LEU A 59 -12.75 7.16 13.99
CA LEU A 59 -12.62 6.33 12.81
C LEU A 59 -12.38 7.23 11.59
N TYR A 60 -11.23 7.07 10.95
CA TYR A 60 -10.84 7.79 9.75
C TYR A 60 -11.02 6.93 8.51
N LYS A 61 -11.57 7.55 7.46
CA LYS A 61 -11.59 7.02 6.10
C LYS A 61 -10.54 7.77 5.29
N LEU A 62 -9.61 7.04 4.70
CA LEU A 62 -8.44 7.58 4.02
C LEU A 62 -8.46 7.24 2.54
N ASP A 63 -7.97 8.16 1.72
CA ASP A 63 -7.58 7.86 0.36
C ASP A 63 -6.30 7.00 0.39
N PRO A 64 -6.30 5.80 -0.22
CA PRO A 64 -5.15 4.90 -0.15
C PRO A 64 -3.96 5.37 -1.00
N SER A 65 -4.14 6.34 -1.90
CA SER A 65 -3.09 6.80 -2.81
C SER A 65 -2.14 7.83 -2.17
N ASP A 66 -2.61 8.58 -1.17
CA ASP A 66 -1.84 9.63 -0.51
C ASP A 66 -2.05 9.74 1.01
N GLY A 67 -2.99 8.96 1.58
CA GLY A 67 -3.31 8.99 3.01
C GLY A 67 -4.20 10.16 3.43
N ALA A 68 -4.75 10.92 2.49
CA ALA A 68 -5.62 12.05 2.81
C ALA A 68 -6.89 11.60 3.54
N ILE A 69 -7.28 12.34 4.58
CA ILE A 69 -8.51 12.09 5.31
C ILE A 69 -9.70 12.52 4.45
N ILE A 70 -10.48 11.56 3.99
CA ILE A 70 -11.73 11.79 3.25
C ILE A 70 -12.86 12.14 4.22
N SER A 71 -12.92 11.43 5.36
CA SER A 71 -13.90 11.68 6.41
C SER A 71 -13.41 11.14 7.75
N ALA A 72 -13.90 11.73 8.84
CA ALA A 72 -13.66 11.28 10.20
C ALA A 72 -15.01 11.14 10.93
N PHE A 73 -15.15 10.08 11.72
CA PHE A 73 -16.34 9.79 12.50
C PHE A 73 -15.95 9.55 13.95
N PRO A 74 -16.69 10.08 14.95
CA PRO A 74 -16.46 9.71 16.33
C PRO A 74 -16.80 8.23 16.54
N THR A 75 -16.03 7.56 17.38
CA THR A 75 -16.37 6.19 17.80
C THR A 75 -17.50 6.19 18.83
N PRO A 76 -18.23 5.08 19.01
CA PRO A 76 -19.32 4.99 19.99
C PRO A 76 -18.88 5.16 21.45
N GLY A 77 -17.59 4.99 21.72
CA GLY A 77 -16.98 5.10 23.03
C GLY A 77 -15.46 5.24 22.93
N PRO A 78 -14.80 5.44 24.08
CA PRO A 78 -13.37 5.69 24.13
C PRO A 78 -12.56 4.41 23.89
N GLU A 79 -11.27 4.59 23.66
CA GLU A 79 -10.28 3.51 23.46
C GLU A 79 -10.66 2.51 22.35
N PRO A 80 -11.09 2.98 21.17
CA PRO A 80 -11.55 2.10 20.11
C PRO A 80 -10.43 1.24 19.54
N ARG A 81 -10.74 -0.05 19.32
CA ARG A 81 -9.83 -1.07 18.78
C ARG A 81 -10.62 -2.04 17.91
N GLY A 82 -9.93 -2.69 16.97
CA GLY A 82 -10.51 -3.74 16.14
C GLY A 82 -11.32 -3.19 14.96
N LEU A 83 -10.88 -3.49 13.75
CA LEU A 83 -11.64 -3.35 12.50
C LEU A 83 -11.62 -4.71 11.76
N THR A 84 -12.69 -5.05 11.04
CA THR A 84 -12.83 -6.30 10.28
C THR A 84 -13.39 -6.06 8.89
#